data_AF-A0A1H6T555-F1
#
_entry.id   AF-A0A1H6T555-F1
#
_cell.length_a   1.000
_cell.length_b   1.000
_cell.length_c   1.000
_cell.angle_alpha   90.00
_cell.angle_beta   90.00
_cell.angle_gamma   90.00
#
_symmetry.space_group_name_H-M   'P 1'
#
loop_
_entity.id
_entity.type
_entity.pdbx_description
1 polymer ?
#
loop_
_entity_poly.entity_id
_entity_poly.type
_entity_poly.pdbx_seq_one_letter_code
_entity_poly.pdbx_strand_id
1 'polypeptide(L)'
;MRLSCLLLSLLPAVTLAATPAGGLDAIAVYAGSWQTQMHHLDTPYSKAGSERTRLHNQCWRGQAFYACEQVVDGKPVALVVFLQDKGHGGYVTHAIPADGGRASDGTLEIRGNRWTFPWQFDDHGKTIHARVVNVFHGRDAIDFRQEYSADGEHWTAMATGHETRVR
;
A
#
# COMPACT_ATOMS: atom_id res chain seq x y z
N MET A 1 -53.73 27.82 32.49
CA MET A 1 -52.78 26.69 32.42
C MET A 1 -52.62 26.31 30.95
N ARG A 2 -51.53 26.70 30.29
CA ARG A 2 -51.19 26.27 28.92
C ARG A 2 -49.86 25.53 29.00
N LEU A 3 -49.90 24.22 28.73
CA LEU A 3 -48.71 23.37 28.67
C LEU A 3 -47.96 23.65 27.36
N SER A 4 -46.77 24.22 27.46
CA SER A 4 -45.81 24.28 26.36
C SER A 4 -45.12 22.93 26.24
N CYS A 5 -45.34 22.24 25.12
CA CYS A 5 -44.67 20.99 24.77
C CYS A 5 -43.37 21.32 24.03
N LEU A 6 -42.23 21.24 24.72
CA LEU A 6 -40.89 21.33 24.13
C LEU A 6 -40.61 20.05 23.34
N LEU A 7 -40.73 20.11 22.01
CA LEU A 7 -40.22 19.09 21.11
C LEU A 7 -38.70 19.23 21.00
N LEU A 8 -37.97 18.33 21.67
CA LEU A 8 -36.52 18.18 21.55
C LEU A 8 -36.22 17.43 20.24
N SER A 9 -35.85 18.16 19.19
CA SER A 9 -35.50 17.62 17.89
C SER A 9 -34.20 16.81 17.96
N LEU A 10 -34.28 15.47 17.94
CA LEU A 10 -33.13 14.60 17.69
C LEU A 10 -32.71 14.75 16.22
N LEU A 11 -31.61 15.48 15.97
CA LEU A 11 -30.94 15.47 14.68
C LEU A 11 -30.11 14.16 14.56
N PRO A 12 -30.29 13.35 13.51
CA PRO A 12 -29.45 12.19 13.26
C PRO A 12 -28.03 12.66 12.94
N ALA A 13 -27.05 12.16 13.69
CA ALA A 13 -25.63 12.38 13.41
C ALA A 13 -25.27 11.68 12.09
N VAL A 14 -25.18 12.45 11.01
CA VAL A 14 -24.65 11.97 9.74
C VAL A 14 -23.13 11.81 9.94
N THR A 15 -22.67 10.57 10.06
CA THR A 15 -21.26 10.25 9.98
C THR A 15 -20.79 10.51 8.54
N LEU A 16 -20.16 11.66 8.31
CA LEU A 16 -19.42 11.90 7.08
C LEU A 16 -18.28 10.88 7.00
N ALA A 17 -18.39 9.92 6.08
CA ALA A 17 -17.24 9.14 5.66
C ALA A 17 -16.22 10.12 5.04
N ALA A 18 -15.02 10.19 5.61
CA ALA A 18 -13.96 11.03 5.08
C ALA A 18 -13.67 10.62 3.63
N THR A 19 -13.80 11.56 2.69
CA THR A 19 -13.39 11.35 1.30
C THR A 19 -11.92 10.96 1.30
N PRO A 20 -11.52 9.84 0.67
CA PRO A 20 -10.11 9.46 0.62
C PRO A 20 -9.30 10.60 0.01
N ALA A 21 -8.19 10.95 0.66
CA ALA A 21 -7.28 11.98 0.16
C ALA A 21 -6.86 11.62 -1.28
N GLY A 22 -7.06 12.56 -2.21
CA GLY A 22 -6.65 12.39 -3.60
C GLY A 22 -5.21 12.86 -3.85
N GLY A 23 -4.66 12.52 -5.01
CA GLY A 23 -3.32 12.96 -5.41
C GLY A 23 -2.22 12.42 -4.51
N LEU A 24 -1.10 13.15 -4.38
CA LEU A 24 0.07 12.67 -3.63
C LEU A 24 -0.16 12.57 -2.12
N ASP A 25 -1.19 13.24 -1.58
CA ASP A 25 -1.52 13.17 -0.15
C ASP A 25 -2.13 11.82 0.23
N ALA A 26 -2.67 11.08 -0.74
CA ALA A 26 -3.07 9.69 -0.56
C ALA A 26 -1.90 8.84 -0.03
N ILE A 27 -0.67 9.13 -0.49
CA ILE A 27 0.52 8.33 -0.15
C ILE A 27 0.94 8.51 1.31
N ALA A 28 0.58 9.64 1.92
CA ALA A 28 1.01 10.00 3.27
C ALA A 28 0.53 9.04 4.37
N VAL A 29 -0.49 8.21 4.10
CA VAL A 29 -0.92 7.17 5.03
C VAL A 29 0.20 6.16 5.32
N TYR A 30 1.12 5.93 4.38
CA TYR A 30 2.16 4.91 4.52
C TYR A 30 3.39 5.36 5.32
N ALA A 31 3.54 6.67 5.55
CA ALA A 31 4.64 7.23 6.32
C ALA A 31 4.66 6.73 7.77
N GLY A 32 5.84 6.58 8.35
CA GLY A 32 6.05 6.16 9.74
C GLY A 32 6.51 4.72 9.90
N SER A 33 6.46 4.23 11.15
CA SER A 33 6.93 2.88 11.50
C SER A 33 5.78 1.86 11.50
N TRP A 34 6.06 0.68 10.99
CA TRP A 34 5.15 -0.46 10.88
C TRP A 34 5.85 -1.73 11.35
N GLN A 35 5.14 -2.54 12.11
CA GLN A 35 5.52 -3.91 12.40
C GLN A 35 4.87 -4.79 11.34
N THR A 36 5.69 -5.39 10.48
CA THR A 36 5.26 -6.27 9.39
C THR A 36 5.41 -7.72 9.83
N GLN A 37 4.41 -8.54 9.51
CA GLN A 37 4.40 -9.98 9.67
C GLN A 37 3.99 -10.58 8.33
N MET A 38 4.77 -11.52 7.80
CA MET A 38 4.48 -12.16 6.52
C MET A 38 4.63 -13.67 6.62
N HIS A 39 3.69 -14.37 5.98
CA HIS A 39 3.70 -15.82 5.80
C HIS A 39 3.79 -16.11 4.30
N HIS A 40 4.87 -16.76 3.90
CA HIS A 40 5.09 -17.22 2.54
C HIS A 40 4.53 -18.63 2.38
N LEU A 41 3.90 -18.88 1.25
CA LEU A 41 3.37 -20.17 0.82
C LEU A 41 4.38 -20.84 -0.12
N ASP A 42 4.38 -22.17 -0.17
CA ASP A 42 5.17 -22.89 -1.17
C ASP A 42 4.46 -22.82 -2.52
N THR A 43 5.09 -22.17 -3.48
CA THR A 43 4.60 -22.02 -4.86
C THR A 43 5.78 -22.14 -5.83
N PRO A 44 5.55 -22.11 -7.16
CA PRO A 44 6.66 -22.03 -8.12
C PRO A 44 7.57 -20.79 -7.93
N TYR A 45 7.03 -19.70 -7.36
CA TYR A 45 7.73 -18.41 -7.25
C TYR A 45 7.99 -17.96 -5.79
N SER A 46 7.71 -18.82 -4.80
CA SER A 46 7.96 -18.54 -3.39
C SER A 46 8.25 -19.82 -2.62
N LYS A 47 8.94 -19.71 -1.47
CA LYS A 47 9.18 -20.82 -0.56
C LYS A 47 8.45 -20.61 0.75
N ALA A 48 7.87 -21.68 1.29
CA ALA A 48 7.20 -21.63 2.58
C ALA A 48 8.13 -21.07 3.67
N GLY A 49 7.61 -20.13 4.45
CA GLY A 49 8.40 -19.43 5.44
C GLY A 49 7.57 -18.39 6.18
N SER A 50 8.16 -17.80 7.22
CA SER A 50 7.54 -16.68 7.92
C SER A 50 8.60 -15.71 8.38
N GLU A 51 8.28 -14.43 8.30
CA GLU A 51 9.17 -13.35 8.69
C GLU A 51 8.42 -12.27 9.44
N ARG A 52 9.16 -11.57 10.29
CA ARG A 52 8.68 -10.42 11.04
C ARG A 52 9.76 -9.37 11.02
N THR A 53 9.42 -8.19 10.51
CA THR A 53 10.35 -7.08 10.30
C THR A 53 9.71 -5.78 10.78
N ARG A 54 10.53 -4.78 11.11
CA ARG A 54 10.09 -3.42 11.35
C ARG A 54 10.41 -2.58 10.12
N LEU A 55 9.38 -2.16 9.40
CA LEU A 55 9.48 -1.19 8.32
C LEU A 55 9.36 0.23 8.90
N HIS A 56 10.24 1.12 8.49
CA HIS A 56 10.09 2.55 8.71
C HIS A 56 10.15 3.27 7.36
N ASN A 57 9.05 3.93 7.00
CA ASN A 57 8.98 4.77 5.82
C ASN A 57 9.21 6.22 6.25
N GLN A 58 10.45 6.70 6.08
CA GLN A 58 10.80 8.10 6.29
C GLN A 58 10.43 8.88 5.03
N CYS A 59 9.36 9.67 5.09
CA CYS A 59 8.78 10.26 3.88
C CYS A 59 8.82 11.79 3.85
N TRP A 60 8.91 12.32 2.63
CA TRP A 60 8.92 13.75 2.33
C TRP A 60 7.95 14.07 1.19
N ARG A 61 7.16 15.14 1.38
CA ARG A 61 6.29 15.71 0.34
C ARG A 61 7.04 16.82 -0.39
N GLY A 62 7.34 16.59 -1.67
CA GLY A 62 7.84 17.63 -2.58
C GLY A 62 6.70 18.45 -3.19
N GLN A 63 6.93 19.14 -4.31
CA GLN A 63 5.84 19.73 -5.10
C GLN A 63 5.23 18.69 -6.06
N ALA A 64 6.06 18.08 -6.90
CA ALA A 64 5.65 17.11 -7.91
C ALA A 64 5.77 15.64 -7.46
N PHE A 65 6.41 15.38 -6.32
CA PHE A 65 6.75 14.03 -5.86
C PHE A 65 6.34 13.83 -4.40
N TYR A 66 6.07 12.58 -4.07
CA TYR A 66 6.11 12.07 -2.69
C TYR A 66 7.21 11.01 -2.63
N ALA A 67 8.11 11.05 -1.67
CA ALA A 67 9.23 10.10 -1.60
C ALA A 67 9.33 9.51 -0.20
N CYS A 68 9.68 8.23 -0.11
CA CYS A 68 9.90 7.53 1.15
C CYS A 68 11.21 6.75 1.08
N GLU A 69 12.14 7.05 1.99
CA GLU A 69 13.23 6.14 2.28
C GLU A 69 12.69 5.01 3.15
N GLN A 70 12.80 3.78 2.65
CA GLN A 70 12.39 2.58 3.35
C GLN A 70 13.57 2.02 4.13
N VAL A 71 13.36 1.86 5.43
CA VAL A 71 14.32 1.29 6.37
C VAL A 71 13.70 0.03 6.97
N VAL A 72 14.31 -1.12 6.75
CA VAL A 72 13.85 -2.42 7.26
C VAL A 72 14.81 -2.88 8.35
N ASP A 73 14.29 -3.10 9.55
CA ASP A 73 15.07 -3.50 10.74
C ASP A 73 16.30 -2.60 10.98
N GLY A 74 16.11 -1.29 10.79
CA GLY A 74 17.14 -0.28 10.97
C GLY A 74 18.12 -0.13 9.80
N LYS A 75 17.94 -0.86 8.70
CA LYS A 75 18.78 -0.78 7.51
C LYS A 75 18.04 -0.12 6.35
N PRO A 76 18.54 0.98 5.76
CA PRO A 76 17.98 1.51 4.52
C PRO A 76 18.04 0.46 3.40
N VAL A 77 16.95 0.27 2.69
CA VAL A 77 16.86 -0.70 1.58
C VAL A 77 16.56 -0.04 0.23
N ALA A 78 15.74 1.00 0.22
CA ALA A 78 15.43 1.73 -1.01
C ALA A 78 14.85 3.13 -0.72
N LEU A 79 15.04 4.05 -1.66
CA LEU A 79 14.21 5.25 -1.79
C LEU A 79 13.12 4.97 -2.84
N VAL A 80 11.85 5.09 -2.44
CA VAL A 80 10.71 4.94 -3.35
C VAL A 80 10.08 6.30 -3.61
N VAL A 81 10.04 6.71 -4.87
CA VAL A 81 9.47 7.97 -5.33
C VAL A 81 8.15 7.72 -6.04
N PHE A 82 7.10 8.44 -5.65
CA PHE A 82 5.75 8.37 -6.18
C PHE A 82 5.40 9.66 -6.94
N LEU A 83 4.85 9.49 -8.13
CA LEU A 83 4.37 10.57 -8.99
C LEU A 83 2.92 10.28 -9.36
N GLN A 84 2.08 11.30 -9.38
CA GLN A 84 0.72 11.12 -9.89
C GLN A 84 0.75 11.01 -11.42
N ASP A 85 0.19 9.93 -11.93
CA ASP A 85 -0.01 9.75 -13.36
C ASP A 85 -1.25 10.54 -13.81
N LYS A 86 -1.01 11.60 -14.59
CA LYS A 86 -2.06 12.49 -15.09
C LYS A 86 -2.89 11.88 -16.22
N GLY A 87 -2.41 10.80 -16.85
CA GLY A 87 -3.05 10.18 -18.01
C GLY A 87 -3.96 9.00 -17.65
N HIS A 88 -3.58 8.19 -16.66
CA HIS A 88 -4.20 6.87 -16.44
C HIS A 88 -4.87 6.68 -15.07
N GLY A 89 -4.82 7.69 -14.19
CA GLY A 89 -5.57 7.67 -12.91
C GLY A 89 -4.91 6.87 -11.78
N GLY A 90 -3.58 6.69 -11.82
CA GLY A 90 -2.78 6.02 -10.79
C GLY A 90 -1.50 6.79 -10.47
N TYR A 91 -0.44 6.06 -10.13
CA TYR A 91 0.86 6.60 -9.81
C TYR A 91 1.95 5.85 -10.56
N VAL A 92 2.98 6.57 -10.97
CA VAL A 92 4.26 5.99 -11.38
C VAL A 92 5.16 5.94 -10.15
N THR A 93 5.88 4.84 -9.98
CA THR A 93 6.84 4.67 -8.90
C THR A 93 8.24 4.44 -9.45
N HIS A 94 9.25 5.01 -8.79
CA HIS A 94 10.65 4.67 -9.03
C HIS A 94 11.29 4.23 -7.73
N ALA A 95 11.86 3.03 -7.70
CA ALA A 95 12.60 2.53 -6.55
C ALA A 95 14.10 2.57 -6.83
N ILE A 96 14.85 3.24 -5.95
CA ILE A 96 16.30 3.36 -6.02
C ILE A 96 16.89 2.55 -4.87
N PRO A 97 17.54 1.39 -5.14
CA PRO A 97 18.17 0.57 -4.10
C PRO A 97 19.25 1.31 -3.32
N ALA A 98 19.32 1.11 -2.01
CA ALA A 98 20.32 1.75 -1.14
C ALA A 98 21.75 1.25 -1.37
N ASP A 99 21.91 0.09 -2.02
CA ASP A 99 23.20 -0.51 -2.36
C ASP A 99 23.84 0.09 -3.63
N GLY A 100 23.20 1.09 -4.25
CA GLY A 100 23.67 1.70 -5.50
C GLY A 100 23.28 0.91 -6.75
N GLY A 101 22.44 -0.11 -6.62
CA GLY A 101 21.87 -0.85 -7.73
C GLY A 101 21.04 0.02 -8.69
N ARG A 102 20.73 -0.55 -9.85
CA ARG A 102 19.93 0.14 -10.87
C ARG A 102 18.53 0.41 -10.35
N ALA A 103 18.07 1.64 -10.51
CA ALA A 103 16.70 2.01 -10.22
C ALA A 103 15.70 1.20 -11.08
N SER A 104 14.53 0.94 -10.52
CA SER A 104 13.43 0.27 -11.21
C SER A 104 12.20 1.17 -11.31
N ASP A 105 11.46 0.99 -12.40
CA ASP A 105 10.17 1.63 -12.62
C ASP A 105 9.05 0.69 -12.17
N GLY A 106 7.95 1.28 -11.74
CA GLY A 106 6.74 0.56 -11.35
C GLY A 106 5.52 1.45 -11.42
N THR A 107 4.39 0.86 -11.04
CA THR A 107 3.12 1.59 -10.96
C THR A 107 2.43 1.27 -9.64
N LEU A 108 1.56 2.18 -9.22
CA LEU A 108 0.68 2.01 -8.09
C LEU A 108 -0.73 2.44 -8.49
N GLU A 109 -1.68 1.53 -8.32
CA GLU A 109 -3.11 1.81 -8.42
C GLU A 109 -3.71 1.97 -7.02
N ILE A 110 -4.43 3.06 -6.79
CA ILE A 110 -5.18 3.29 -5.55
C ILE A 110 -6.67 3.31 -5.86
N ARG A 111 -7.42 2.36 -5.31
CA ARG A 111 -8.89 2.28 -5.40
C ARG A 111 -9.47 2.20 -3.99
N GLY A 112 -9.89 3.35 -3.47
CA GLY A 112 -10.36 3.46 -2.09
C GLY A 112 -9.25 3.12 -1.11
N ASN A 113 -9.47 2.11 -0.27
CA ASN A 113 -8.48 1.62 0.70
C ASN A 113 -7.57 0.50 0.14
N ARG A 114 -7.73 0.12 -1.13
CA ARG A 114 -6.90 -0.91 -1.79
C ARG A 114 -5.83 -0.26 -2.65
N TRP A 115 -4.59 -0.58 -2.37
CA TRP A 115 -3.42 -0.24 -3.18
C TRP A 115 -2.94 -1.49 -3.90
N THR A 116 -2.53 -1.35 -5.15
CA THR A 116 -2.02 -2.46 -5.95
C THR A 116 -0.74 -2.02 -6.66
N PHE A 117 0.33 -2.75 -6.42
CA PHE A 117 1.63 -2.59 -7.09
C PHE A 117 1.81 -3.75 -8.07
N PRO A 118 1.41 -3.60 -9.35
CA PRO A 118 1.56 -4.66 -10.33
C PRO A 118 2.96 -4.63 -10.97
N TRP A 119 3.43 -5.80 -11.38
CA TRP A 119 4.56 -5.95 -12.28
C TRP A 119 4.39 -7.22 -13.14
N GLN A 120 5.32 -7.39 -14.08
CA GLN A 120 5.38 -8.57 -14.94
C GLN A 120 6.82 -9.06 -15.02
N PHE A 121 7.00 -10.36 -15.24
CA PHE A 121 8.30 -10.95 -15.53
C PHE A 121 8.16 -12.10 -16.54
N ASP A 122 9.25 -12.43 -17.23
CA ASP A 122 9.30 -13.59 -18.12
C ASP A 122 9.65 -14.85 -17.31
N ASP A 123 8.93 -15.93 -17.56
CA ASP A 123 9.24 -17.27 -17.09
C ASP A 123 9.17 -18.23 -18.27
N HIS A 124 10.34 -18.60 -18.79
CA HIS A 124 10.48 -19.52 -19.94
C HIS A 124 9.69 -19.07 -21.19
N GLY A 125 9.72 -17.77 -21.51
CA GLY A 125 9.02 -17.20 -22.67
C GLY A 125 7.53 -16.94 -22.43
N LYS A 126 7.05 -17.09 -21.20
CA LYS A 126 5.69 -16.73 -20.79
C LYS A 126 5.73 -15.51 -19.87
N THR A 127 4.87 -14.54 -20.14
CA THR A 127 4.66 -13.42 -19.22
C THR A 127 3.88 -13.89 -18.00
N ILE A 128 4.46 -13.72 -16.82
CA ILE A 128 3.79 -13.90 -15.53
C ILE A 128 3.45 -12.53 -14.98
N HIS A 129 2.19 -12.36 -14.61
CA HIS A 129 1.71 -11.18 -13.91
C HIS A 129 1.89 -11.38 -12.42
N ALA A 130 2.36 -10.35 -11.72
CA ALA A 130 2.46 -10.38 -10.28
C ALA A 130 2.04 -9.06 -9.67
N ARG A 131 1.64 -9.09 -8.40
CA ARG A 131 1.23 -7.89 -7.68
C ARG A 131 1.40 -8.02 -6.18
N VAL A 132 1.61 -6.88 -5.54
CA VAL A 132 1.34 -6.71 -4.10
C VAL A 132 0.04 -5.95 -3.96
N VAL A 133 -0.89 -6.47 -3.17
CA VAL A 133 -2.16 -5.82 -2.84
C VAL A 133 -2.16 -5.46 -1.37
N ASN A 134 -2.22 -4.17 -1.04
CA ASN A 134 -2.36 -3.68 0.32
C ASN A 134 -3.79 -3.20 0.54
N VAL A 135 -4.42 -3.65 1.62
CA VAL A 135 -5.76 -3.23 2.05
C VAL A 135 -5.61 -2.50 3.38
N PHE A 136 -5.81 -1.19 3.35
CA PHE A 136 -5.70 -0.34 4.53
C PHE A 136 -6.97 -0.42 5.38
N HIS A 137 -6.79 -0.64 6.68
CA HIS A 137 -7.84 -0.64 7.69
C HIS A 137 -7.66 0.60 8.58
N GLY A 138 -8.10 1.74 8.07
CA GLY A 138 -7.81 3.03 8.69
C GLY A 138 -6.34 3.43 8.53
N ARG A 139 -5.77 4.09 9.54
CA ARG A 139 -4.39 4.59 9.50
C ARG A 139 -3.37 3.65 10.13
N ASP A 140 -3.79 2.64 10.88
CA ASP A 140 -2.91 1.92 11.79
C ASP A 140 -2.75 0.42 11.45
N ALA A 141 -3.44 -0.08 10.42
CA ALA A 141 -3.39 -1.48 10.02
C ALA A 141 -3.48 -1.66 8.50
N ILE A 142 -2.73 -2.64 7.98
CA ILE A 142 -2.73 -3.03 6.57
C ILE A 142 -2.72 -4.56 6.51
N ASP A 143 -3.64 -5.15 5.74
CA ASP A 143 -3.48 -6.53 5.28
C ASP A 143 -2.87 -6.51 3.89
N PHE A 144 -1.91 -7.38 3.60
CA PHE A 144 -1.32 -7.46 2.27
C PHE A 144 -1.18 -8.89 1.77
N ARG A 145 -1.13 -9.00 0.44
CA ARG A 145 -0.88 -10.25 -0.27
C ARG A 145 0.09 -10.01 -1.41
N GLN A 146 1.00 -10.96 -1.60
CA GLN A 146 1.79 -11.06 -2.82
C GLN A 146 1.19 -12.18 -3.67
N GLU A 147 0.89 -11.90 -4.92
CA GLU A 147 0.15 -12.81 -5.79
C GLU A 147 0.80 -12.87 -7.19
N TYR A 148 0.66 -14.02 -7.85
CA TYR A 148 1.02 -14.18 -9.26
C TYR A 148 -0.13 -14.77 -10.07
N SER A 149 -0.07 -14.59 -11.39
CA SER A 149 -1.06 -15.08 -12.35
C SER A 149 -0.43 -15.32 -13.72
N ALA A 150 -0.79 -16.43 -14.36
CA ALA A 150 -0.36 -16.75 -15.72
C ALA A 150 -1.24 -16.11 -16.82
N ASP A 151 -2.44 -15.63 -16.46
CA ASP A 151 -3.41 -15.04 -17.39
C ASP A 151 -3.84 -13.61 -17.01
N GLY A 152 -3.39 -13.10 -15.86
CA GLY A 152 -3.77 -11.79 -15.33
C GLY A 152 -5.15 -11.77 -14.63
N GLU A 153 -5.88 -12.88 -14.63
CA GLU A 153 -7.26 -12.98 -14.14
C GLU A 153 -7.36 -13.85 -12.89
N HIS A 154 -6.71 -15.02 -12.90
CA HIS A 154 -6.71 -15.97 -11.80
C HIS A 154 -5.43 -15.83 -10.99
N TRP A 155 -5.57 -15.43 -9.73
CA TRP A 155 -4.44 -15.06 -8.87
C TRP A 155 -4.17 -16.12 -7.80
N THR A 156 -2.91 -16.54 -7.71
CA THR A 156 -2.42 -17.45 -6.69
C THR A 156 -1.58 -16.66 -5.68
N ALA A 157 -1.89 -16.79 -4.40
CA ALA A 157 -1.12 -16.16 -3.34
C ALA A 157 0.26 -16.83 -3.18
N MET A 158 1.31 -16.03 -3.17
CA MET A 158 2.68 -16.40 -2.78
C MET A 158 2.93 -16.11 -1.31
N ALA A 159 2.32 -15.04 -0.80
CA ALA A 159 2.43 -14.65 0.59
C ALA A 159 1.19 -13.87 1.05
N THR A 160 0.93 -13.93 2.35
CA THR A 160 -0.04 -13.09 3.06
C THR A 160 0.65 -12.42 4.22
N GLY A 161 0.27 -11.21 4.57
CA GLY A 161 0.83 -10.54 5.72
C GLY A 161 -0.05 -9.45 6.29
N HIS A 162 0.40 -8.96 7.44
CA HIS A 162 -0.25 -7.90 8.20
C HIS A 162 0.80 -6.89 8.65
N GLU A 163 0.46 -5.61 8.58
CA GLU A 163 1.25 -4.51 9.13
C GLU A 163 0.46 -3.76 10.17
N THR A 164 1.07 -3.54 11.33
CA THR A 164 0.50 -2.70 12.39
C THR A 164 1.39 -1.50 12.64
N ARG A 165 0.82 -0.29 12.68
CA ARG A 165 1.57 0.93 12.96
C ARG A 165 2.18 0.87 14.37
N VAL A 166 3.46 1.22 14.47
CA VAL A 166 4.17 1.38 15.74
C VAL A 166 4.07 2.84 16.16
N ARG A 167 3.60 3.07 17.39
CA ARG A 167 3.52 4.41 18.02
C ARG A 167 4.82 4.80 18.69
#